data_AF-A0A9D1Q6D6-F1
#
_entry.id   AF-A0A9D1Q6D6-F1
#
_cell.length_a   1.000
_cell.length_b   1.000
_cell.length_c   1.000
_cell.angle_alpha   90.00
_cell.angle_beta   90.00
_cell.angle_gamma   90.00
#
_symmetry.space_group_name_H-M   'P 1'
#
loop_
_entity.id
_entity.type
_entity.pdbx_description
1 polymer ?
#
loop_
_entity_poly.entity_id
_entity_poly.type
_entity_poly.pdbx_seq_one_letter_code
_entity_poly.pdbx_strand_id
1 'polypeptide(L)'
;MNKHDIITLKIRDIDQYNRYVGQIFINNQEIDIGLKMVSDGFAVVYRQYNQDQQYQAEENHARNAKKGIWQYKGSQQDPASWRKVNPF
;
A
#
# COMPACT_ATOMS: atom_id res chain seq x y z
N MET A 1 20.07 1.98 -2.64
CA MET A 1 19.56 3.23 -3.22
C MET A 1 20.77 4.04 -3.61
N ASN A 2 21.02 4.20 -4.91
CA ASN A 2 22.12 5.03 -5.34
C ASN A 2 21.73 6.49 -5.11
N LYS A 3 22.70 7.37 -4.89
CA LYS A 3 22.45 8.78 -4.51
C LYS A 3 21.72 9.61 -5.58
N HIS A 4 21.31 9.01 -6.70
CA HIS A 4 20.72 9.64 -7.88
C HIS A 4 19.53 8.86 -8.48
N ASP A 5 18.77 8.13 -7.67
CA ASP A 5 17.60 7.41 -8.18
C ASP A 5 16.50 8.42 -8.59
N ILE A 6 15.98 8.32 -9.82
CA ILE A 6 14.87 9.15 -10.31
C ILE A 6 13.58 8.66 -9.66
N ILE A 7 12.91 9.56 -8.95
CA ILE A 7 11.61 9.30 -8.33
C ILE A 7 10.52 9.92 -9.21
N THR A 8 9.55 9.11 -9.62
CA THR A 8 8.37 9.57 -10.34
C THR A 8 7.14 9.50 -9.45
N LEU A 9 6.44 10.62 -9.29
CA LEU A 9 5.15 10.70 -8.59
C LEU A 9 4.03 10.79 -9.61
N LYS A 10 3.14 9.80 -9.63
CA LYS A 10 1.90 9.83 -10.41
C LYS A 10 0.73 10.19 -9.50
N ILE A 11 0.17 11.38 -9.65
CA ILE A 11 -1.06 11.76 -8.94
C ILE A 11 -2.22 10.93 -9.47
N ARG A 12 -2.92 10.25 -8.57
CA ARG A 12 -4.09 9.40 -8.87
C ARG A 12 -5.39 10.09 -8.52
N ASP A 13 -5.40 10.88 -7.45
CA ASP A 13 -6.59 11.56 -6.96
C ASP A 13 -6.23 12.73 -6.04
N ILE A 14 -7.23 13.52 -5.67
CA ILE A 14 -7.19 14.49 -4.57
C ILE A 14 -8.30 14.11 -3.58
N ASP A 15 -7.94 13.80 -2.34
CA ASP A 15 -8.91 13.39 -1.33
C ASP A 15 -9.79 14.54 -0.84
N GLN A 16 -10.83 14.21 -0.06
CA GLN A 16 -11.78 15.19 0.50
C GLN A 16 -11.14 16.25 1.42
N TYR A 17 -9.89 16.08 1.82
CA TYR A 17 -9.12 17.03 2.63
C TYR A 17 -8.12 17.83 1.77
N ASN A 18 -8.30 17.84 0.44
CA ASN A 18 -7.42 18.48 -0.54
C ASN A 18 -5.97 17.96 -0.51
N ARG A 19 -5.77 16.69 -0.19
CA ARG A 19 -4.44 16.05 -0.22
C ARG A 19 -4.29 15.24 -1.50
N TYR A 20 -3.11 15.34 -2.12
CA TYR A 20 -2.78 14.51 -3.28
C TYR A 20 -2.60 13.05 -2.87
N VAL A 21 -3.30 12.15 -3.57
CA VAL A 21 -3.09 10.70 -3.50
C VAL A 21 -2.19 10.32 -4.66
N GLY A 22 -0.96 9.89 -4.35
CA GLY A 22 0.07 9.60 -5.35
C GLY A 22 0.54 8.16 -5.32
N GLN A 23 0.90 7.64 -6.50
CA GLN A 23 1.64 6.40 -6.66
C GLN A 23 3.10 6.76 -6.98
N ILE A 24 4.03 6.19 -6.20
CA ILE A 24 5.45 6.52 -6.28
C ILE A 24 6.18 5.39 -6.99
N PHE A 25 7.04 5.78 -7.94
CA PHE A 25 7.93 4.85 -8.61
C PHE A 25 9.38 5.29 -8.55
N ILE A 26 10.29 4.32 -8.60
CA ILE A 26 11.74 4.55 -8.77
C ILE A 26 12.23 3.89 -10.06
N ASN A 27 13.42 4.28 -10.52
CA ASN A 27 14.07 3.73 -11.72
C ASN A 27 13.18 3.82 -12.96
N ASN A 28 12.74 5.04 -13.33
CA ASN A 28 11.92 5.29 -14.52
C ASN A 28 10.62 4.44 -14.59
N GLN A 29 9.89 4.39 -13.47
CA GLN A 29 8.62 3.66 -13.35
C GLN A 29 8.72 2.12 -13.31
N GLU A 30 9.91 1.54 -13.24
CA GLU A 30 10.08 0.08 -13.14
C GLU A 30 9.59 -0.49 -11.80
N ILE A 31 9.78 0.25 -10.71
CA ILE A 31 9.45 -0.24 -9.36
C ILE A 31 8.37 0.65 -8.77
N ASP A 32 7.18 0.08 -8.57
CA ASP A 32 6.12 0.66 -7.74
C ASP A 32 6.42 0.41 -6.26
N ILE A 33 6.66 1.49 -5.51
CA ILE A 33 7.00 1.43 -4.10
C ILE A 33 5.81 0.95 -3.26
N GLY A 34 4.58 1.39 -3.57
CA GLY A 34 3.39 0.97 -2.83
C GLY A 34 3.15 -0.53 -2.96
N LEU A 35 3.33 -1.06 -4.18
CA LEU A 35 3.20 -2.48 -4.45
C LEU A 35 4.29 -3.28 -3.73
N LYS A 36 5.53 -2.80 -3.74
CA LYS A 36 6.66 -3.43 -3.02
C LYS A 36 6.38 -3.50 -1.51
N MET A 37 5.85 -2.42 -0.92
CA MET A 37 5.47 -2.41 0.49
C MET A 37 4.40 -3.45 0.82
N VAL A 38 3.41 -3.64 -0.07
CA VAL A 38 2.40 -4.69 0.09
C VAL A 38 3.02 -6.08 -0.03
N SER A 39 3.83 -6.33 -1.07
CA SER A 39 4.50 -7.62 -1.32
C SER A 39 5.45 -8.04 -0.18
N ASP A 40 6.08 -7.06 0.47
CA ASP A 40 6.96 -7.27 1.62
C ASP A 40 6.20 -7.36 2.96
N GLY A 41 4.88 -7.19 2.96
CA GLY A 41 4.04 -7.28 4.14
C GLY A 41 4.15 -6.08 5.08
N PHE A 42 4.48 -4.90 4.57
CA PHE A 42 4.51 -3.65 5.33
C PHE A 42 3.20 -2.86 5.28
N ALA A 43 2.32 -3.18 4.33
CA ALA A 43 1.06 -2.49 4.13
C ALA A 43 -0.07 -3.46 3.76
N VAL A 44 -1.29 -3.07 4.10
CA VAL A 44 -2.53 -3.69 3.59
C VAL A 44 -3.00 -2.94 2.35
N VAL A 45 -3.71 -3.64 1.46
CA VAL A 45 -4.38 -3.03 0.30
C VAL A 45 -5.71 -2.47 0.77
N TYR A 46 -5.87 -1.15 0.65
CA TYR A 46 -7.12 -0.51 1.02
C TYR A 46 -8.15 -0.64 -0.11
N ARG A 47 -8.89 -1.75 -0.10
CA ARG A 47 -9.80 -2.17 -1.19
C ARG A 47 -10.91 -1.18 -1.51
N GLN A 48 -11.23 -0.25 -0.60
CA GLN A 48 -12.19 0.81 -0.90
C GLN A 48 -11.70 1.73 -2.03
N TYR A 49 -10.38 1.95 -2.13
CA TYR A 49 -9.79 2.92 -3.07
C TYR A 49 -8.80 2.30 -4.05
N ASN A 50 -8.31 1.08 -3.80
CA ASN A 50 -7.42 0.37 -4.70
C ASN A 50 -8.04 -0.95 -5.16
N GLN A 51 -8.48 -0.98 -6.42
CA GLN A 51 -9.06 -2.15 -7.09
C GLN A 51 -8.04 -2.89 -7.97
N ASP A 52 -6.76 -2.49 -7.96
CA ASP A 52 -5.73 -3.12 -8.76
C ASP A 52 -5.50 -4.57 -8.30
N GLN A 53 -5.70 -5.51 -9.24
CA GLN A 53 -5.57 -6.94 -8.95
C GLN A 53 -4.13 -7.33 -8.59
N GLN A 54 -3.12 -6.61 -9.10
CA GLN A 54 -1.72 -6.88 -8.77
C GLN A 54 -1.44 -6.62 -7.30
N TYR A 55 -1.97 -5.52 -6.76
CA TYR A 55 -1.87 -5.22 -5.32
C TYR A 55 -2.53 -6.31 -4.48
N GLN A 56 -3.72 -6.77 -4.88
CA GLN A 56 -4.44 -7.83 -4.15
C GLN A 56 -3.68 -9.16 -4.19
N ALA A 57 -3.09 -9.52 -5.33
CA ALA A 57 -2.27 -10.71 -5.48
C ALA A 57 -1.02 -10.67 -4.58
N GLU A 58 -0.31 -9.54 -4.56
CA GLU A 58 0.86 -9.35 -3.70
C GLU A 58 0.51 -9.35 -2.21
N GLU A 59 -0.64 -8.80 -1.81
CA GLU A 59 -1.13 -8.88 -0.43
C GLU A 59 -1.38 -10.34 -0.01
N ASN A 60 -2.05 -11.11 -0.87
CA ASN A 60 -2.31 -12.53 -0.62
C ASN A 60 -1.01 -13.33 -0.53
N HIS A 61 -0.04 -13.02 -1.39
CA HIS A 61 1.29 -13.63 -1.33
C HIS A 61 1.99 -13.31 0.00
N ALA A 62 2.04 -12.04 0.41
CA ALA A 62 2.64 -11.63 1.68
C ALA A 62 1.94 -12.26 2.90
N ARG A 63 0.61 -12.39 2.84
CA ARG A 63 -0.19 -13.06 3.87
C ARG A 63 0.14 -14.55 3.99
N ASN A 64 0.15 -15.27 2.86
CA ASN A 64 0.45 -16.70 2.83
C ASN A 64 1.89 -16.98 3.29
N ALA A 65 2.82 -16.10 2.92
CA ALA A 65 4.22 -16.17 3.35
C ALA A 65 4.46 -15.64 4.78
N LYS A 66 3.42 -15.14 5.47
CA LYS A 66 3.52 -14.53 6.81
C LYS A 66 4.63 -13.49 6.88
N LYS A 67 4.65 -12.52 5.96
CA LYS A 67 5.63 -11.43 5.96
C LYS A 67 5.16 -10.25 6.81
N GLY A 68 6.09 -9.57 7.48
CA GLY A 68 5.84 -8.30 8.18
C GLY A 68 4.61 -8.33 9.08
N ILE A 69 3.64 -7.46 8.83
CA ILE A 69 2.40 -7.37 9.62
C ILE A 69 1.60 -8.67 9.62
N TRP A 70 1.77 -9.56 8.63
CA TRP A 70 1.06 -10.84 8.53
C TRP A 70 1.59 -11.92 9.49
N GLN A 71 2.69 -11.68 10.22
CA GLN A 71 3.25 -12.61 11.20
C GLN A 71 2.42 -12.72 12.48
N TYR A 72 1.82 -11.61 12.93
CA TYR A 72 1.19 -11.49 14.23
C TYR A 72 -0.28 -11.12 14.09
N LYS A 73 -1.18 -11.99 14.57
CA LYS A 73 -2.63 -11.74 14.51
C LYS A 73 -2.97 -10.38 15.14
N GLY A 74 -3.75 -9.58 14.43
CA GLY A 74 -4.20 -8.26 14.90
C GLY A 74 -3.36 -7.10 14.38
N SER A 75 -2.20 -7.34 13.78
CA SER A 75 -1.39 -6.30 13.10
C SER A 75 -1.89 -6.01 11.67
N GLN A 76 -2.82 -6.79 11.14
CA GLN A 76 -3.35 -6.69 9.77
C GLN A 76 -4.58 -5.77 9.66
N GLN A 77 -4.64 -4.71 10.46
CA GLN A 77 -5.87 -3.92 10.58
C GLN A 77 -6.18 -3.16 9.30
N ASP A 78 -7.39 -3.37 8.78
CA ASP A 78 -7.99 -2.51 7.78
C ASP A 78 -8.46 -1.20 8.45
N PRO A 79 -7.97 -0.03 8.00
CA PRO A 79 -8.34 1.25 8.62
C PRO A 79 -9.84 1.54 8.63
N ALA A 80 -10.60 1.13 7.60
CA ALA A 80 -12.05 1.33 7.60
C ALA A 80 -12.73 0.50 8.69
N SER A 81 -12.37 -0.78 8.80
CA SER A 81 -12.87 -1.68 9.83
C SER A 81 -12.53 -1.18 11.24
N TRP A 82 -11.32 -0.67 11.44
CA TRP A 82 -10.93 -0.08 12.72
C TRP A 82 -11.76 1.15 13.08
N ARG A 83 -11.98 2.08 12.14
CA ARG A 83 -12.79 3.28 12.37
C ARG A 83 -14.25 2.97 12.68
N LYS A 84 -14.81 1.89 12.10
CA LYS A 84 -16.20 1.48 12.38
C LYS A 84 -16.42 1.09 13.85
N VAL A 85 -15.41 0.52 14.51
CA VAL A 85 -15.50 0.08 15.91
C VAL A 85 -14.89 1.08 16.89
N ASN A 86 -14.25 2.15 16.39
CA ASN A 86 -13.74 3.28 17.16
C ASN A 86 -14.29 4.61 16.58
N PRO A 87 -15.62 4.85 16.68
CA PRO A 87 -16.19 6.13 16.30
C PRO A 87 -15.66 7.24 17.21
N PHE A 88 -15.38 8.41 16.63
CA PHE A 88 -14.98 9.62 17.36
C PHE A 88 -16.10 10.12 18.27
#